data_AF-A0A3R6F799-F1
#
_entry.id   AF-A0A3R6F799-F1
#
_cell.length_a   1.000
_cell.length_b   1.000
_cell.length_c   1.000
_cell.angle_alpha   90.00
_cell.angle_beta   90.00
_cell.angle_gamma   90.00
#
_symmetry.space_group_name_H-M   'P 1'
#
loop_
_entity.id
_entity.type
_entity.pdbx_description
1 polymer ?
#
loop_
_entity_poly.entity_id
_entity_poly.type
_entity_poly.pdbx_seq_one_letter_code
_entity_poly.pdbx_strand_id
1 'polypeptide(L)'
;MKKNLRIVSVAAAALLAVAPVVSTAIPVNADTAVNVGSSTGTGANTTNTNTQAPQNKPYFTYNNEIIGESTQSNPLGNVVRTTVSFKSGDKVSDLISKISKAVQFHKDNYAGGENVTINEQDFINQLKNNGVTTKTINPSKKGEKSYEEIDKVPSTSFNITLSASANNQTATIQIPMVPEGASAPVDTTQNPQINWTKGGQAQSASLNGQVFQVAVGSSFNPLSFTNSNGDTISISAQQSKDNSTYASIEATSNPVNTSEAGRYYNVTLTATGNTGKKTTATYTVLITSSQKQTLYANGASSIPTYSIYGGNVLSNSTTFKDGDQVYVSDKTETIGNVSYSQVSTKSKSDANGSNMWVKTSALVKPAGDTNVKTYPVMIDSRAYDKNGNYLGHMYYAYDNIDIVPTVVTINGKTYYKVANKDEYVRVTNITGNKRTLTHNAYIYWSSYRRTPGTGKMYKGQTVTTYGPAMRFKNGKKYYRIEGCRNNNKRYIKAANLSAAQ
;
A
#
# COMPACT_ATOMS: atom_id res chain seq x y z
N MET A 1 -72.15 -37.22 -49.69
CA MET A 1 -71.70 -35.98 -49.00
C MET A 1 -70.26 -35.68 -49.41
N LYS A 2 -70.03 -34.62 -50.20
CA LYS A 2 -68.71 -34.13 -50.61
C LYS A 2 -68.71 -32.62 -50.40
N LYS A 3 -67.77 -32.07 -49.62
CA LYS A 3 -67.44 -30.63 -49.65
C LYS A 3 -65.94 -30.42 -49.40
N ASN A 4 -65.40 -29.54 -50.22
CA ASN A 4 -64.01 -29.21 -50.45
C ASN A 4 -63.49 -28.22 -49.40
N LEU A 5 -62.25 -28.38 -48.92
CA LEU A 5 -61.52 -27.30 -48.25
C LEU A 5 -60.64 -26.57 -49.27
N ARG A 6 -60.80 -25.24 -49.32
CA ARG A 6 -60.03 -24.29 -50.13
C ARG A 6 -58.85 -23.72 -49.31
N ILE A 7 -57.73 -23.55 -49.98
CA ILE A 7 -56.52 -22.84 -49.55
C ILE A 7 -56.76 -21.31 -49.66
N VAL A 8 -56.26 -20.56 -48.67
CA VAL A 8 -56.05 -19.10 -48.70
C VAL A 8 -54.73 -18.88 -47.92
N SER A 9 -53.57 -18.69 -48.58
CA SER A 9 -52.90 -17.40 -48.90
C SER A 9 -52.97 -16.36 -47.77
N VAL A 10 -51.93 -15.60 -47.42
CA VAL A 10 -51.41 -14.45 -48.17
C VAL A 10 -50.04 -14.05 -47.61
N ALA A 11 -49.14 -13.67 -48.51
CA ALA A 11 -47.82 -13.11 -48.27
C ALA A 11 -47.86 -11.65 -47.80
N ALA A 12 -46.86 -11.21 -47.05
CA ALA A 12 -46.59 -9.79 -46.82
C ALA A 12 -45.13 -9.49 -47.15
N ALA A 13 -44.91 -8.75 -48.24
CA ALA A 13 -43.67 -8.07 -48.56
C ALA A 13 -43.97 -6.57 -48.79
N ALA A 14 -43.20 -5.76 -48.06
CA ALA A 14 -42.87 -4.34 -48.13
C ALA A 14 -43.72 -3.35 -48.97
N LEU A 15 -44.01 -2.21 -48.35
CA LEU A 15 -44.14 -0.91 -49.04
C LEU A 15 -43.18 0.11 -48.40
N LEU A 16 -42.25 0.62 -49.20
CA LEU A 16 -41.47 1.84 -48.95
C LEU A 16 -42.19 3.04 -49.61
N ALA A 17 -42.31 4.17 -48.91
CA ALA A 17 -42.41 5.53 -49.48
C ALA A 17 -42.01 6.54 -48.38
N VAL A 18 -40.76 7.02 -48.35
CA VAL A 18 -40.20 8.33 -48.79
C VAL A 18 -40.49 9.53 -47.85
N ALA A 19 -39.39 10.13 -47.35
CA ALA A 19 -39.19 11.24 -46.39
C ALA A 19 -39.44 12.67 -46.99
N PRO A 20 -39.03 13.85 -46.41
CA PRO A 20 -38.45 14.21 -45.09
C PRO A 20 -39.02 15.53 -44.45
N VAL A 21 -38.67 15.85 -43.19
CA VAL A 21 -38.27 17.22 -42.80
C VAL A 21 -37.14 17.14 -41.79
N VAL A 22 -36.02 17.78 -42.16
CA VAL A 22 -34.82 17.95 -41.36
C VAL A 22 -35.13 18.95 -40.25
N SER A 23 -35.15 18.49 -39.01
CA SER A 23 -34.83 19.32 -37.86
C SER A 23 -33.57 18.75 -37.26
N THR A 24 -32.45 19.47 -37.39
CA THR A 24 -31.23 19.23 -36.64
C THR A 24 -31.52 19.45 -35.15
N ALA A 25 -32.15 18.46 -34.51
CA ALA A 25 -32.14 18.36 -33.07
C ALA A 25 -30.75 17.89 -32.67
N ILE A 26 -30.01 18.77 -32.03
CA ILE A 26 -28.86 18.41 -31.19
C ILE A 26 -29.36 17.26 -30.29
N PRO A 27 -28.66 16.11 -30.18
CA PRO A 27 -29.07 15.08 -29.25
C PRO A 27 -29.03 15.69 -27.84
N VAL A 28 -30.21 15.91 -27.28
CA VAL A 28 -30.35 16.11 -25.84
C VAL A 28 -30.02 14.75 -25.26
N ASN A 29 -28.90 14.64 -24.54
CA ASN A 29 -28.55 13.43 -23.79
C ASN A 29 -29.76 13.04 -22.92
N ALA A 30 -30.49 12.02 -23.33
CA ALA A 30 -31.54 11.43 -22.50
C ALA A 30 -30.83 10.63 -21.39
N ASP A 31 -31.18 10.91 -20.14
CA ASP A 31 -30.63 10.19 -18.98
C ASP A 31 -30.98 8.69 -19.07
N THR A 32 -30.03 7.81 -18.72
CA THR A 32 -30.32 6.38 -18.60
C THR A 32 -31.07 6.10 -17.30
N ALA A 33 -32.17 5.35 -17.39
CA ALA A 33 -32.83 4.80 -16.22
C ALA A 33 -31.95 3.67 -15.62
N VAL A 34 -31.59 3.82 -14.35
CA VAL A 34 -30.81 2.82 -13.58
C VAL A 34 -31.69 2.28 -12.46
N ASN A 35 -31.71 0.96 -12.33
CA ASN A 35 -32.46 0.27 -11.28
C ASN A 35 -31.62 0.11 -10.01
N VAL A 36 -32.32 0.05 -8.88
CA VAL A 36 -31.71 0.01 -7.55
C VAL A 36 -31.98 -1.40 -6.99
N GLY A 37 -30.97 -2.29 -6.97
CA GLY A 37 -31.12 -3.72 -6.63
C GLY A 37 -30.95 -4.08 -5.14
N SER A 38 -31.74 -5.02 -4.59
CA SER A 38 -31.63 -5.40 -3.17
C SER A 38 -30.48 -6.39 -2.91
N SER A 39 -29.36 -5.92 -2.31
CA SER A 39 -28.33 -6.81 -1.75
C SER A 39 -27.81 -6.27 -0.40
N THR A 40 -27.69 -7.14 0.60
CA THR A 40 -27.05 -6.84 1.89
C THR A 40 -25.54 -6.99 1.75
N GLY A 41 -24.85 -5.88 1.48
CA GLY A 41 -23.38 -5.82 1.46
C GLY A 41 -22.85 -4.94 2.59
N THR A 42 -22.34 -5.54 3.67
CA THR A 42 -21.62 -4.84 4.75
C THR A 42 -20.13 -4.74 4.40
N GLY A 43 -19.77 -3.76 3.57
CA GLY A 43 -18.35 -3.46 3.30
C GLY A 43 -18.16 -2.32 2.31
N ALA A 44 -17.68 -1.18 2.79
CA ALA A 44 -17.11 -0.15 1.92
C ALA A 44 -15.76 -0.65 1.37
N ASN A 45 -15.56 -0.57 0.06
CA ASN A 45 -14.32 -0.94 -0.61
C ASN A 45 -13.89 0.13 -1.59
N THR A 46 -12.61 0.09 -1.91
CA THR A 46 -11.89 1.25 -2.42
C THR A 46 -10.92 0.91 -3.53
N THR A 47 -11.10 -0.15 -4.32
CA THR A 47 -10.10 -0.53 -5.34
C THR A 47 -10.63 -1.10 -6.63
N ASN A 48 -11.35 -0.30 -7.43
CA ASN A 48 -11.97 -0.78 -8.67
C ASN A 48 -11.77 0.11 -9.91
N THR A 49 -10.79 1.01 -9.89
CA THR A 49 -10.54 1.85 -11.06
C THR A 49 -9.56 1.16 -11.99
N ASN A 50 -10.11 0.46 -12.97
CA ASN A 50 -9.35 0.11 -14.15
C ASN A 50 -8.98 1.40 -14.89
N THR A 51 -7.72 1.50 -15.31
CA THR A 51 -7.28 2.57 -16.22
C THR A 51 -7.75 2.35 -17.66
N GLN A 52 -8.33 1.19 -17.96
CA GLN A 52 -8.90 0.85 -19.25
C GLN A 52 -10.38 0.50 -19.13
N ALA A 53 -11.19 1.13 -19.97
CA ALA A 53 -12.59 0.76 -20.13
C ALA A 53 -12.68 -0.72 -20.55
N PRO A 54 -13.59 -1.50 -19.95
CA PRO A 54 -13.78 -2.87 -20.38
C PRO A 54 -14.29 -2.93 -21.83
N GLN A 55 -13.74 -3.86 -22.62
CA GLN A 55 -14.17 -4.03 -24.01
C GLN A 55 -15.50 -4.79 -24.08
N ASN A 56 -16.43 -4.29 -24.91
CA ASN A 56 -17.69 -4.95 -25.28
C ASN A 56 -18.63 -5.31 -24.13
N LYS A 57 -18.61 -4.53 -23.04
CA LYS A 57 -19.56 -4.69 -21.93
C LYS A 57 -19.89 -3.37 -21.25
N PRO A 58 -21.10 -3.25 -20.66
CA PRO A 58 -21.48 -2.05 -19.93
C PRO A 58 -20.67 -1.89 -18.65
N TYR A 59 -20.47 -0.64 -18.22
CA TYR A 59 -19.80 -0.31 -16.97
C TYR A 59 -20.28 1.03 -16.41
N PHE A 60 -19.94 1.29 -15.16
CA PHE A 60 -20.18 2.59 -14.54
C PHE A 60 -18.87 3.36 -14.37
N THR A 61 -18.96 4.67 -14.41
CA THR A 61 -17.96 5.55 -13.82
C THR A 61 -18.56 6.26 -12.60
N TYR A 62 -17.70 6.60 -11.65
CA TYR A 62 -18.03 7.47 -10.52
C TYR A 62 -16.99 8.59 -10.45
N ASN A 63 -17.41 9.85 -10.50
CA ASN A 63 -16.54 11.03 -10.63
C ASN A 63 -15.52 10.85 -11.78
N ASN A 64 -15.98 10.34 -12.92
CA ASN A 64 -15.17 10.02 -14.11
C ASN A 64 -14.14 8.89 -13.94
N GLU A 65 -14.18 8.14 -12.84
CA GLU A 65 -13.35 6.96 -12.66
C GLU A 65 -14.14 5.67 -12.94
N ILE A 66 -13.62 4.78 -13.78
CA ILE A 66 -14.24 3.48 -14.08
C ILE A 66 -14.40 2.67 -12.78
N ILE A 67 -15.53 2.02 -12.58
CA ILE A 67 -15.75 1.06 -11.49
C ILE A 67 -15.79 -0.35 -12.09
N GLY A 68 -14.92 -1.23 -11.58
CA GLY A 68 -14.81 -2.63 -11.96
C GLY A 68 -16.00 -3.51 -11.55
N GLU A 69 -15.82 -4.81 -11.73
CA GLU A 69 -16.80 -5.83 -11.36
C GLU A 69 -16.34 -6.62 -10.14
N SER A 70 -17.30 -7.09 -9.33
CA SER A 70 -17.05 -8.06 -8.27
C SER A 70 -16.58 -9.40 -8.87
N THR A 71 -15.45 -9.91 -8.39
CA THR A 71 -14.91 -11.23 -8.77
C THR A 71 -14.55 -12.03 -7.52
N GLN A 72 -14.26 -13.32 -7.67
CA GLN A 72 -13.82 -14.14 -6.53
C GLN A 72 -12.50 -13.65 -5.90
N SER A 73 -11.61 -13.05 -6.71
CA SER A 73 -10.34 -12.47 -6.26
C SER A 73 -10.46 -11.02 -5.78
N ASN A 74 -11.53 -10.31 -6.17
CA ASN A 74 -11.87 -8.96 -5.74
C ASN A 74 -13.39 -8.86 -5.51
N PRO A 75 -13.90 -9.41 -4.39
CA PRO A 75 -15.35 -9.52 -4.15
C PRO A 75 -16.03 -8.17 -3.96
N LEU A 76 -15.26 -7.14 -3.63
CA LEU A 76 -15.73 -5.79 -3.49
C LEU A 76 -15.45 -4.95 -4.75
N GLY A 77 -15.20 -5.65 -5.86
CA GLY A 77 -14.86 -5.20 -7.21
C GLY A 77 -15.76 -4.15 -7.84
N ASN A 78 -16.96 -3.96 -7.29
CA ASN A 78 -17.98 -3.04 -7.76
C ASN A 78 -18.33 -1.93 -6.76
N VAL A 79 -17.62 -1.80 -5.63
CA VAL A 79 -17.90 -0.73 -4.65
C VAL A 79 -17.19 0.58 -5.02
N VAL A 80 -17.93 1.68 -4.92
CA VAL A 80 -17.48 3.05 -5.15
C VAL A 80 -16.59 3.51 -4.00
N ARG A 81 -15.53 4.25 -4.34
CA ARG A 81 -14.48 4.67 -3.40
C ARG A 81 -14.87 5.83 -2.48
N THR A 82 -15.86 6.61 -2.87
CA THR A 82 -16.34 7.75 -2.08
C THR A 82 -17.62 7.38 -1.34
N THR A 83 -17.75 7.92 -0.13
CA THR A 83 -18.92 7.72 0.72
C THR A 83 -19.91 8.85 0.54
N VAL A 84 -21.19 8.51 0.58
CA VAL A 84 -22.27 9.48 0.74
C VAL A 84 -22.64 9.55 2.21
N SER A 85 -22.18 10.60 2.87
CA SER A 85 -22.61 10.90 4.24
C SER A 85 -24.04 11.45 4.25
N PHE A 86 -24.82 11.05 5.24
CA PHE A 86 -26.21 11.49 5.43
C PHE A 86 -26.58 11.54 6.92
N LYS A 87 -27.61 12.29 7.26
CA LYS A 87 -28.12 12.45 8.63
C LYS A 87 -29.64 12.60 8.68
N SER A 88 -30.19 12.59 9.89
CA SER A 88 -31.59 12.96 10.12
C SER A 88 -31.81 14.40 9.64
N GLY A 89 -32.91 14.63 8.92
CA GLY A 89 -33.23 15.91 8.30
C GLY A 89 -32.78 16.08 6.84
N ASP A 90 -31.96 15.18 6.30
CA ASP A 90 -31.55 15.26 4.90
C ASP A 90 -32.72 14.89 3.96
N LYS A 91 -32.87 15.58 2.83
CA LYS A 91 -33.85 15.22 1.80
C LYS A 91 -33.36 14.03 0.97
N VAL A 92 -34.24 13.06 0.73
CA VAL A 92 -33.93 11.91 -0.12
C VAL A 92 -33.54 12.34 -1.54
N SER A 93 -34.24 13.35 -2.08
CA SER A 93 -33.95 13.94 -3.40
C SER A 93 -32.53 14.50 -3.52
N ASP A 94 -31.98 15.06 -2.44
CA ASP A 94 -30.64 15.66 -2.44
C ASP A 94 -29.56 14.58 -2.43
N LEU A 95 -29.81 13.47 -1.70
CA LEU A 95 -28.95 12.29 -1.74
C LEU A 95 -28.93 11.66 -3.13
N ILE A 96 -30.11 11.50 -3.76
CA ILE A 96 -30.23 11.02 -5.13
C ILE A 96 -29.48 11.94 -6.09
N SER A 97 -29.69 13.26 -6.01
CA SER A 97 -29.01 14.23 -6.88
C SER A 97 -27.50 14.19 -6.72
N LYS A 98 -27.00 14.03 -5.49
CA LYS A 98 -25.57 13.92 -5.20
C LYS A 98 -24.98 12.67 -5.84
N ILE A 99 -25.69 11.54 -5.80
CA ILE A 99 -25.26 10.29 -6.43
C ILE A 99 -25.33 10.39 -7.95
N SER A 100 -26.45 10.83 -8.52
CA SER A 100 -26.66 10.87 -9.97
C SER A 100 -25.69 11.78 -10.70
N LYS A 101 -25.26 12.89 -10.06
CA LYS A 101 -24.22 13.77 -10.62
C LYS A 101 -22.83 13.14 -10.65
N ALA A 102 -22.57 12.19 -9.75
CA ALA A 102 -21.29 11.53 -9.66
C ALA A 102 -21.21 10.29 -10.54
N VAL A 103 -22.34 9.64 -10.85
CA VAL A 103 -22.38 8.38 -11.59
C VAL A 103 -22.67 8.63 -13.07
N GLN A 104 -21.90 8.01 -13.96
CA GLN A 104 -22.28 7.86 -15.37
C GLN A 104 -22.33 6.38 -15.76
N PHE A 105 -23.26 6.05 -16.64
CA PHE A 105 -23.39 4.71 -17.20
C PHE A 105 -22.87 4.69 -18.64
N HIS A 106 -22.12 3.65 -18.96
CA HIS A 106 -21.60 3.41 -20.30
C HIS A 106 -22.18 2.09 -20.81
N LYS A 107 -22.99 2.16 -21.87
CA LYS A 107 -23.63 0.97 -22.48
C LYS A 107 -22.61 0.01 -23.11
N ASP A 108 -21.52 0.57 -23.63
CA ASP A 108 -20.39 -0.09 -24.31
C ASP A 108 -19.12 0.78 -24.20
N ASN A 109 -18.12 0.53 -25.03
CA ASN A 109 -16.90 1.34 -25.20
C ASN A 109 -17.16 2.77 -25.77
N TYR A 110 -18.38 3.28 -25.63
CA TYR A 110 -18.77 4.63 -26.03
C TYR A 110 -18.21 5.66 -25.02
N ALA A 111 -17.38 6.57 -25.51
CA ALA A 111 -16.63 7.53 -24.69
C ALA A 111 -17.50 8.62 -24.05
N GLY A 112 -18.74 8.81 -24.50
CA GLY A 112 -19.56 9.97 -24.11
C GLY A 112 -20.24 9.87 -22.73
N GLY A 113 -20.43 8.66 -22.19
CA GLY A 113 -21.19 8.43 -20.95
C GLY A 113 -22.65 8.89 -21.02
N GLU A 114 -23.52 8.29 -20.21
CA GLU A 114 -24.89 8.77 -20.03
C GLU A 114 -25.13 9.09 -18.55
N ASN A 115 -25.78 10.22 -18.30
CA ASN A 115 -26.21 10.60 -16.96
C ASN A 115 -27.23 9.58 -16.43
N VAL A 116 -27.19 9.36 -15.13
CA VAL A 116 -28.03 8.34 -14.48
C VAL A 116 -29.24 8.96 -13.80
N THR A 117 -30.44 8.46 -14.10
CA THR A 117 -31.65 8.71 -13.32
C THR A 117 -31.91 7.55 -12.36
N ILE A 118 -32.05 7.85 -11.06
CA ILE A 118 -32.32 6.89 -9.99
C ILE A 118 -33.78 6.97 -9.58
N ASN A 119 -34.46 5.83 -9.49
CA ASN A 119 -35.83 5.76 -9.00
C ASN A 119 -35.89 6.05 -7.49
N GLU A 120 -36.66 7.08 -7.11
CA GLU A 120 -36.77 7.51 -5.71
C GLU A 120 -37.40 6.46 -4.79
N GLN A 121 -38.42 5.76 -5.26
CA GLN A 121 -39.11 4.73 -4.46
C GLN A 121 -38.19 3.54 -4.19
N ASP A 122 -37.43 3.10 -5.18
CA ASP A 122 -36.50 1.98 -5.02
C ASP A 122 -35.32 2.35 -4.11
N PHE A 123 -34.84 3.60 -4.20
CA PHE A 123 -33.82 4.13 -3.29
C PHE A 123 -34.32 4.15 -1.83
N ILE A 124 -35.55 4.63 -1.60
CA ILE A 124 -36.19 4.61 -0.27
C ILE A 124 -36.33 3.18 0.25
N ASN A 125 -36.71 2.23 -0.59
CA ASN A 125 -36.85 0.83 -0.19
C ASN A 125 -35.51 0.24 0.28
N GLN A 126 -34.39 0.53 -0.39
CA GLN A 126 -33.07 0.10 0.08
C GLN A 126 -32.61 0.78 1.36
N LEU A 127 -32.92 2.07 1.54
CA LEU A 127 -32.67 2.77 2.80
C LEU A 127 -33.40 2.06 3.95
N LYS A 128 -34.69 1.73 3.77
CA LYS A 128 -35.50 0.99 4.74
C LYS A 128 -34.93 -0.39 5.07
N ASN A 129 -34.49 -1.14 4.05
CA ASN A 129 -33.87 -2.44 4.24
C ASN A 129 -32.57 -2.39 5.06
N ASN A 130 -31.90 -1.22 5.10
CA ASN A 130 -30.69 -0.99 5.90
C ASN A 130 -30.95 -0.22 7.21
N GLY A 131 -32.20 -0.17 7.67
CA GLY A 131 -32.56 0.41 8.96
C GLY A 131 -32.66 1.94 8.99
N VAL A 132 -32.72 2.59 7.82
CA VAL A 132 -33.04 4.02 7.72
C VAL A 132 -34.56 4.19 7.62
N THR A 133 -35.12 5.18 8.29
CA THR A 133 -36.55 5.53 8.16
C THR A 133 -36.71 6.90 7.51
N THR A 134 -37.76 7.07 6.71
CA THR A 134 -38.11 8.34 6.06
C THR A 134 -39.48 8.80 6.52
N LYS A 135 -39.73 10.12 6.43
CA LYS A 135 -41.03 10.75 6.67
C LYS A 135 -41.36 11.69 5.51
N THR A 136 -42.64 11.73 5.14
CA THR A 136 -43.16 12.69 4.17
C THR A 136 -43.31 14.07 4.81
N ILE A 137 -42.69 15.08 4.22
CA ILE A 137 -42.86 16.49 4.59
C ILE A 137 -43.82 17.15 3.62
N ASN A 138 -44.89 17.75 4.16
CA ASN A 138 -45.84 18.58 3.42
C ASN A 138 -45.53 20.05 3.72
N PRO A 139 -44.90 20.79 2.80
CA PRO A 139 -44.51 22.17 3.05
C PRO A 139 -45.71 23.07 3.32
N SER A 140 -45.57 24.00 4.27
CA SER A 140 -46.63 24.96 4.61
C SER A 140 -46.77 26.08 3.57
N LYS A 141 -45.79 26.25 2.67
CA LYS A 141 -45.78 27.29 1.64
C LYS A 141 -46.53 26.83 0.39
N LYS A 142 -47.46 27.66 -0.09
CA LYS A 142 -48.26 27.42 -1.29
C LYS A 142 -47.35 27.29 -2.52
N GLY A 143 -47.32 26.12 -3.13
CA GLY A 143 -46.56 25.82 -4.37
C GLY A 143 -45.33 24.93 -4.19
N GLU A 144 -44.91 24.63 -2.95
CA GLU A 144 -43.86 23.64 -2.70
C GLU A 144 -44.45 22.23 -2.71
N LYS A 145 -43.80 21.31 -3.44
CA LYS A 145 -44.20 19.90 -3.51
C LYS A 145 -43.75 19.16 -2.25
N SER A 146 -44.54 18.16 -1.82
CA SER A 146 -44.14 17.23 -0.77
C SER A 146 -42.85 16.49 -1.13
N TYR A 147 -42.06 16.17 -0.12
CA TYR A 147 -40.78 15.45 -0.29
C TYR A 147 -40.53 14.49 0.86
N GLU A 148 -39.66 13.51 0.65
CA GLU A 148 -39.22 12.57 1.68
C GLU A 148 -37.95 13.07 2.37
N GLU A 149 -37.96 13.02 3.71
CA GLU A 149 -36.85 13.41 4.58
C GLU A 149 -36.41 12.20 5.41
N ILE A 150 -35.10 12.06 5.64
CA ILE A 150 -34.55 11.06 6.56
C ILE A 150 -35.01 11.36 7.99
N ASP A 151 -35.73 10.43 8.61
CA ASP A 151 -36.19 10.55 9.99
C ASP A 151 -35.15 9.99 10.98
N LYS A 152 -34.76 8.72 10.80
CA LYS A 152 -33.76 8.05 11.65
C LYS A 152 -32.71 7.33 10.82
N VAL A 153 -31.49 7.32 11.36
CA VAL A 153 -30.32 6.68 10.77
C VAL A 153 -29.82 5.49 11.62
N PRO A 154 -29.26 4.44 11.02
CA PRO A 154 -28.65 3.33 11.75
C PRO A 154 -27.30 3.73 12.36
N SER A 155 -26.79 2.94 13.30
CA SER A 155 -25.47 3.14 13.92
C SER A 155 -24.30 2.60 13.08
N THR A 156 -24.59 1.89 11.99
CA THR A 156 -23.62 1.24 11.11
C THR A 156 -23.76 1.71 9.67
N SER A 157 -22.63 1.87 8.99
CA SER A 157 -22.60 2.12 7.55
C SER A 157 -23.09 0.92 6.74
N PHE A 158 -23.60 1.17 5.53
CA PHE A 158 -24.11 0.16 4.60
C PHE A 158 -23.88 0.60 3.15
N ASN A 159 -24.18 -0.27 2.19
CA ASN A 159 -24.10 0.05 0.76
C ASN A 159 -25.50 0.10 0.11
N ILE A 160 -25.66 1.00 -0.85
CA ILE A 160 -26.77 1.00 -1.81
C ILE A 160 -26.28 0.42 -3.13
N THR A 161 -27.06 -0.48 -3.75
CA THR A 161 -26.70 -1.07 -5.05
C THR A 161 -27.40 -0.35 -6.20
N LEU A 162 -26.63 0.13 -7.18
CA LEU A 162 -27.14 0.55 -8.48
C LEU A 162 -26.86 -0.53 -9.54
N SER A 163 -27.76 -0.70 -10.50
CA SER A 163 -27.66 -1.71 -11.55
C SER A 163 -28.29 -1.21 -12.85
N ALA A 164 -27.58 -1.39 -13.95
CA ALA A 164 -28.06 -1.02 -15.28
C ALA A 164 -27.68 -2.10 -16.29
N SER A 165 -28.56 -2.30 -17.27
CA SER A 165 -28.38 -3.34 -18.28
C SER A 165 -28.33 -2.74 -19.67
N ALA A 166 -27.40 -3.22 -20.48
CA ALA A 166 -27.28 -2.94 -21.90
C ALA A 166 -26.76 -4.19 -22.61
N ASN A 167 -27.18 -4.44 -23.85
CA ASN A 167 -26.69 -5.57 -24.67
C ASN A 167 -26.76 -6.93 -23.96
N ASN A 168 -27.86 -7.19 -23.24
CA ASN A 168 -28.10 -8.41 -22.44
C ASN A 168 -27.07 -8.65 -21.31
N GLN A 169 -26.29 -7.63 -20.94
CA GLN A 169 -25.35 -7.66 -19.83
C GLN A 169 -25.81 -6.67 -18.76
N THR A 170 -25.50 -6.96 -17.49
CA THR A 170 -25.84 -6.08 -16.35
C THR A 170 -24.57 -5.65 -15.66
N ALA A 171 -24.37 -4.34 -15.54
CA ALA A 171 -23.35 -3.76 -14.68
C ALA A 171 -23.97 -3.43 -13.32
N THR A 172 -23.18 -3.55 -12.25
CA THR A 172 -23.61 -3.18 -10.89
C THR A 172 -22.53 -2.35 -10.21
N ILE A 173 -22.93 -1.39 -9.38
CA ILE A 173 -22.04 -0.72 -8.43
C ILE A 173 -22.67 -0.63 -7.03
N GLN A 174 -21.83 -0.59 -6.01
CA GLN A 174 -22.23 -0.41 -4.61
C GLN A 174 -21.76 0.97 -4.13
N ILE A 175 -22.64 1.76 -3.53
CA ILE A 175 -22.35 3.10 -3.04
C ILE A 175 -22.36 3.08 -1.51
N PRO A 176 -21.21 3.32 -0.86
CA PRO A 176 -21.14 3.39 0.59
C PRO A 176 -21.92 4.58 1.16
N MET A 177 -22.86 4.29 2.06
CA MET A 177 -23.66 5.27 2.81
C MET A 177 -23.16 5.32 4.26
N VAL A 178 -22.83 6.52 4.76
CA VAL A 178 -22.28 6.72 6.12
C VAL A 178 -23.21 7.62 6.93
N PRO A 179 -23.92 7.09 7.93
CA PRO A 179 -24.79 7.89 8.78
C PRO A 179 -24.01 8.72 9.81
N GLU A 180 -24.54 9.89 10.15
CA GLU A 180 -24.00 10.73 11.22
C GLU A 180 -23.96 9.97 12.56
N GLY A 181 -22.81 10.01 13.23
CA GLY A 181 -22.58 9.29 14.49
C GLY A 181 -22.21 7.81 14.36
N ALA A 182 -22.18 7.24 13.15
CA ALA A 182 -21.59 5.91 12.95
C ALA A 182 -20.09 5.93 13.24
N SER A 183 -19.58 4.91 13.94
CA SER A 183 -18.14 4.68 14.02
C SER A 183 -17.61 4.37 12.62
N ALA A 184 -16.93 5.34 12.00
CA ALA A 184 -16.36 5.15 10.67
C ALA A 184 -15.37 3.97 10.68
N PRO A 185 -15.46 2.98 9.76
CA PRO A 185 -14.35 2.10 9.49
C PRO A 185 -13.40 2.73 8.46
N VAL A 186 -13.11 4.03 8.58
CA VAL A 186 -12.12 4.70 7.73
C VAL A 186 -11.03 5.24 8.63
N ASP A 187 -10.02 4.40 8.84
CA ASP A 187 -8.75 4.86 9.36
C ASP A 187 -8.14 5.82 8.34
N THR A 188 -8.18 7.10 8.64
CA THR A 188 -7.67 8.16 7.76
C THR A 188 -6.20 8.50 8.03
N THR A 189 -5.61 7.91 9.07
CA THR A 189 -4.30 8.34 9.59
C THR A 189 -3.19 7.31 9.39
N GLN A 190 -3.51 6.02 9.33
CA GLN A 190 -2.50 4.97 9.20
C GLN A 190 -2.25 4.55 7.74
N ASN A 191 -1.11 3.91 7.50
CA ASN A 191 -0.76 3.32 6.22
C ASN A 191 -1.38 1.92 6.10
N PRO A 192 -1.68 1.44 4.87
CA PRO A 192 -2.14 0.07 4.65
C PRO A 192 -1.12 -0.95 5.16
N GLN A 193 -1.57 -2.11 5.61
CA GLN A 193 -0.70 -3.19 6.07
C GLN A 193 -0.71 -4.33 5.04
N ILE A 194 0.47 -4.75 4.59
CA ILE A 194 0.63 -5.95 3.76
C ILE A 194 0.73 -7.17 4.69
N ASN A 195 -0.13 -8.15 4.46
CA ASN A 195 -0.17 -9.43 5.16
C ASN A 195 0.19 -10.56 4.21
N TRP A 196 0.66 -11.67 4.74
CA TRP A 196 0.90 -12.87 3.95
C TRP A 196 0.67 -14.13 4.77
N THR A 197 0.34 -15.20 4.06
CA THR A 197 0.13 -16.53 4.61
C THR A 197 1.08 -17.52 3.95
N LYS A 198 1.38 -18.60 4.67
CA LYS A 198 2.15 -19.75 4.20
C LYS A 198 1.34 -21.00 4.50
N GLY A 199 1.00 -21.79 3.49
CA GLY A 199 0.15 -22.98 3.65
C GLY A 199 -1.20 -22.64 4.30
N GLY A 200 -1.73 -21.44 4.06
CA GLY A 200 -2.96 -20.93 4.67
C GLY A 200 -2.79 -20.32 6.07
N GLN A 201 -1.62 -20.43 6.71
CA GLN A 201 -1.37 -19.88 8.04
C GLN A 201 -0.81 -18.46 7.97
N ALA A 202 -1.44 -17.52 8.69
CA ALA A 202 -1.00 -16.13 8.76
C ALA A 202 0.40 -16.00 9.38
N GLN A 203 1.23 -15.14 8.79
CA GLN A 203 2.59 -14.90 9.25
C GLN A 203 2.70 -13.57 9.99
N SER A 204 3.40 -13.56 11.12
CA SER A 204 3.60 -12.36 11.94
C SER A 204 4.79 -11.51 11.47
N ALA A 205 5.71 -12.09 10.70
CA ALA A 205 6.83 -11.36 10.13
C ALA A 205 6.41 -10.49 8.95
N SER A 206 7.12 -9.38 8.77
CA SER A 206 7.01 -8.57 7.55
C SER A 206 7.40 -9.41 6.33
N LEU A 207 6.65 -9.23 5.23
CA LEU A 207 6.99 -9.75 3.91
C LEU A 207 8.26 -9.07 3.35
N ASN A 208 8.54 -7.84 3.76
CA ASN A 208 9.67 -7.07 3.25
C ASN A 208 11.00 -7.74 3.65
N GLY A 209 11.84 -8.02 2.66
CA GLY A 209 13.12 -8.73 2.82
C GLY A 209 13.00 -10.25 2.94
N GLN A 210 11.80 -10.84 2.85
CA GLN A 210 11.65 -12.29 2.80
C GLN A 210 12.24 -12.85 1.51
N VAL A 211 12.85 -14.04 1.62
CA VAL A 211 13.41 -14.74 0.47
C VAL A 211 12.73 -16.10 0.34
N PHE A 212 12.08 -16.31 -0.79
CA PHE A 212 11.37 -17.54 -1.11
C PHE A 212 12.11 -18.31 -2.19
N GLN A 213 12.40 -19.56 -1.90
CA GLN A 213 12.93 -20.49 -2.90
C GLN A 213 11.77 -21.01 -3.77
N VAL A 214 11.94 -20.97 -5.08
CA VAL A 214 10.93 -21.39 -6.07
C VAL A 214 11.57 -22.34 -7.07
N ALA A 215 10.84 -23.39 -7.47
CA ALA A 215 11.35 -24.40 -8.40
C ALA A 215 11.57 -23.80 -9.81
N VAL A 216 12.63 -24.25 -10.48
CA VAL A 216 12.88 -23.89 -11.89
C VAL A 216 11.69 -24.31 -12.77
N GLY A 217 11.27 -23.40 -13.64
CA GLY A 217 10.17 -23.60 -14.60
C GLY A 217 8.76 -23.62 -13.99
N SER A 218 8.59 -23.35 -12.69
CA SER A 218 7.25 -23.32 -12.09
C SER A 218 6.44 -22.11 -12.57
N SER A 219 5.11 -22.20 -12.49
CA SER A 219 4.25 -21.04 -12.62
C SER A 219 4.48 -20.08 -11.45
N PHE A 220 4.44 -18.78 -11.72
CA PHE A 220 4.67 -17.76 -10.71
C PHE A 220 3.66 -16.61 -10.84
N ASN A 221 2.91 -16.36 -9.78
CA ASN A 221 2.08 -15.17 -9.62
C ASN A 221 2.57 -14.41 -8.38
N PRO A 222 2.88 -13.10 -8.49
CA PRO A 222 3.50 -12.32 -7.42
C PRO A 222 2.63 -12.12 -6.17
N LEU A 223 1.34 -12.47 -6.21
CA LEU A 223 0.45 -12.42 -5.04
C LEU A 223 0.08 -13.82 -4.51
N SER A 224 0.35 -14.87 -5.30
CA SER A 224 0.07 -16.25 -4.89
C SER A 224 0.94 -17.23 -5.66
N PHE A 225 1.90 -17.88 -5.00
CA PHE A 225 2.80 -18.84 -5.65
C PHE A 225 3.18 -19.98 -4.70
N THR A 226 3.68 -21.08 -5.25
CA THR A 226 4.14 -22.24 -4.48
C THR A 226 5.67 -22.17 -4.33
N ASN A 227 6.16 -22.25 -3.09
CA ASN A 227 7.61 -22.33 -2.84
C ASN A 227 8.15 -23.74 -3.13
N SER A 228 9.47 -23.94 -3.07
CA SER A 228 10.07 -25.25 -3.34
C SER A 228 9.70 -26.36 -2.35
N ASN A 229 9.13 -26.02 -1.19
CA ASN A 229 8.57 -26.99 -0.25
C ASN A 229 7.15 -27.44 -0.58
N GLY A 230 6.51 -26.81 -1.56
CA GLY A 230 5.09 -27.05 -1.84
C GLY A 230 4.13 -26.19 -1.01
N ASP A 231 4.63 -25.28 -0.16
CA ASP A 231 3.75 -24.34 0.55
C ASP A 231 3.24 -23.25 -0.40
N THR A 232 1.93 -23.01 -0.37
CA THR A 232 1.35 -21.83 -1.00
C THR A 232 1.66 -20.58 -0.19
N ILE A 233 2.31 -19.61 -0.81
CA ILE A 233 2.50 -18.26 -0.31
C ILE A 233 1.40 -17.39 -0.89
N SER A 234 0.56 -16.80 -0.06
CA SER A 234 -0.49 -15.88 -0.50
C SER A 234 -0.35 -14.54 0.19
N ILE A 235 -0.47 -13.45 -0.58
CA ILE A 235 -0.21 -12.09 -0.10
C ILE A 235 -1.46 -11.24 -0.29
N SER A 236 -1.82 -10.50 0.74
CA SER A 236 -2.97 -9.59 0.75
C SER A 236 -2.60 -8.27 1.43
N ALA A 237 -3.50 -7.29 1.38
CA ALA A 237 -3.34 -6.06 2.14
C ALA A 237 -4.65 -5.70 2.85
N GLN A 238 -4.51 -5.06 4.01
CA GLN A 238 -5.60 -4.49 4.80
C GLN A 238 -5.39 -2.99 5.00
N GLN A 239 -6.45 -2.25 5.32
CA GLN A 239 -6.44 -0.78 5.40
C GLN A 239 -5.50 -0.22 6.47
N SER A 240 -5.40 -0.90 7.61
CA SER A 240 -4.43 -0.61 8.66
C SER A 240 -4.35 -1.77 9.62
N LYS A 241 -3.52 -1.70 10.65
CA LYS A 241 -3.46 -2.74 11.70
C LYS A 241 -4.80 -2.97 12.38
N ASP A 242 -5.55 -1.90 12.57
CA ASP A 242 -6.81 -1.87 13.33
C ASP A 242 -8.04 -1.97 12.41
N ASN A 243 -7.82 -1.97 11.08
CA ASN A 243 -8.86 -2.08 10.08
C ASN A 243 -8.54 -3.20 9.08
N SER A 244 -9.19 -4.36 9.30
CA SER A 244 -9.02 -5.58 8.52
C SER A 244 -9.74 -5.57 7.16
N THR A 245 -10.39 -4.46 6.78
CA THR A 245 -10.93 -4.34 5.42
C THR A 245 -9.80 -4.35 4.40
N TYR A 246 -10.05 -4.91 3.21
CA TYR A 246 -9.01 -5.07 2.19
C TYR A 246 -8.51 -3.73 1.67
N ALA A 247 -7.19 -3.62 1.47
CA ALA A 247 -6.53 -2.58 0.68
C ALA A 247 -6.10 -3.14 -0.67
N SER A 248 -5.93 -2.28 -1.69
CA SER A 248 -5.41 -2.78 -2.98
C SER A 248 -3.99 -3.21 -2.78
N ILE A 249 -3.58 -4.19 -3.55
CA ILE A 249 -2.20 -4.57 -3.67
C ILE A 249 -1.90 -4.90 -5.13
N GLU A 250 -0.81 -4.35 -5.64
CA GLU A 250 -0.33 -4.62 -6.99
C GLU A 250 1.17 -4.91 -6.98
N ALA A 251 1.61 -5.73 -7.92
CA ALA A 251 3.03 -5.96 -8.15
C ALA A 251 3.60 -4.86 -9.04
N THR A 252 3.99 -3.74 -8.43
CA THR A 252 4.65 -2.60 -9.11
C THR A 252 5.98 -2.96 -9.77
N SER A 253 6.62 -4.07 -9.38
CA SER A 253 7.74 -4.67 -10.10
C SER A 253 7.71 -6.18 -9.95
N ASN A 254 7.75 -6.89 -11.08
CA ASN A 254 7.84 -8.35 -11.11
C ASN A 254 8.71 -8.81 -12.29
N PRO A 255 10.05 -8.87 -12.12
CA PRO A 255 10.97 -9.32 -13.17
C PRO A 255 11.20 -10.84 -13.16
N VAL A 256 10.40 -11.60 -12.40
CA VAL A 256 10.65 -13.03 -12.17
C VAL A 256 10.55 -13.82 -13.47
N ASN A 257 11.62 -14.53 -13.80
CA ASN A 257 11.65 -15.55 -14.85
C ASN A 257 12.09 -16.87 -14.23
N THR A 258 11.14 -17.79 -14.02
CA THR A 258 11.41 -19.06 -13.33
C THR A 258 12.25 -20.04 -14.16
N SER A 259 12.47 -19.77 -15.45
CA SER A 259 13.35 -20.60 -16.30
C SER A 259 14.84 -20.36 -16.01
N GLU A 260 15.21 -19.28 -15.34
CA GLU A 260 16.61 -18.90 -15.10
C GLU A 260 17.12 -19.49 -13.77
N ALA A 261 17.53 -20.75 -13.81
CA ALA A 261 18.02 -21.49 -12.66
C ALA A 261 19.14 -20.77 -11.89
N GLY A 262 19.01 -20.69 -10.56
CA GLY A 262 19.98 -20.05 -9.67
C GLY A 262 19.96 -18.52 -9.66
N ARG A 263 19.14 -17.89 -10.49
CA ARG A 263 18.94 -16.44 -10.44
C ARG A 263 17.96 -16.08 -9.34
N TYR A 264 18.08 -14.86 -8.83
CA TYR A 264 17.12 -14.28 -7.92
C TYR A 264 16.55 -12.96 -8.45
N TYR A 265 15.33 -12.67 -8.06
CA TYR A 265 14.55 -11.52 -8.52
C TYR A 265 13.87 -10.83 -7.35
N ASN A 266 13.82 -9.51 -7.38
CA ASN A 266 13.10 -8.73 -6.39
C ASN A 266 11.72 -8.38 -6.93
N VAL A 267 10.68 -8.77 -6.20
CA VAL A 267 9.29 -8.42 -6.48
C VAL A 267 8.88 -7.33 -5.52
N THR A 268 8.43 -6.20 -6.04
CA THR A 268 7.97 -5.07 -5.21
C THR A 268 6.47 -4.94 -5.34
N LEU A 269 5.81 -5.10 -4.20
CA LEU A 269 4.37 -4.91 -4.04
C LEU A 269 4.10 -3.52 -3.45
N THR A 270 3.07 -2.87 -3.95
CA THR A 270 2.56 -1.63 -3.39
C THR A 270 1.11 -1.83 -2.97
N ALA A 271 0.86 -1.72 -1.68
CA ALA A 271 -0.48 -1.63 -1.13
C ALA A 271 -0.94 -0.18 -1.06
N THR A 272 -2.17 0.10 -1.47
CA THR A 272 -2.77 1.44 -1.39
C THR A 272 -4.06 1.38 -0.57
N GLY A 273 -4.09 2.14 0.53
CA GLY A 273 -5.27 2.27 1.39
C GLY A 273 -6.26 3.30 0.84
N ASN A 274 -7.43 3.39 1.47
CA ASN A 274 -8.56 4.24 1.08
C ASN A 274 -8.19 5.72 0.95
N THR A 275 -7.22 6.16 1.74
CA THR A 275 -6.74 7.55 1.75
C THR A 275 -5.70 7.85 0.68
N GLY A 276 -5.38 6.89 -0.19
CA GLY A 276 -4.27 7.00 -1.14
C GLY A 276 -2.88 6.83 -0.51
N LYS A 277 -2.80 6.63 0.81
CA LYS A 277 -1.55 6.24 1.49
C LYS A 277 -1.08 4.89 1.00
N LYS A 278 0.25 4.75 0.89
CA LYS A 278 0.89 3.57 0.30
C LYS A 278 1.82 2.91 1.29
N THR A 279 1.88 1.58 1.23
CA THR A 279 2.90 0.76 1.87
C THR A 279 3.52 -0.12 0.81
N THR A 280 4.84 -0.17 0.77
CA THR A 280 5.57 -1.05 -0.14
C THR A 280 6.21 -2.19 0.63
N ALA A 281 6.27 -3.36 0.00
CA ALA A 281 7.06 -4.48 0.48
C ALA A 281 7.77 -5.13 -0.70
N THR A 282 9.06 -5.40 -0.54
CA THR A 282 9.85 -6.12 -1.54
C THR A 282 10.25 -7.47 -0.96
N TYR A 283 9.92 -8.54 -1.65
CA TYR A 283 10.43 -9.88 -1.34
C TYR A 283 11.28 -10.39 -2.50
N THR A 284 12.17 -11.33 -2.21
CA THR A 284 13.07 -11.91 -3.20
C THR A 284 12.64 -13.33 -3.52
N VAL A 285 12.64 -13.67 -4.80
CA VAL A 285 12.42 -15.03 -5.31
C VAL A 285 13.76 -15.58 -5.75
N LEU A 286 14.21 -16.68 -5.16
CA LEU A 286 15.39 -17.43 -5.57
C LEU A 286 14.96 -18.65 -6.37
N ILE A 287 15.37 -18.75 -7.62
CA ILE A 287 15.09 -19.91 -8.48
C ILE A 287 16.09 -21.02 -8.15
N THR A 288 15.60 -22.23 -7.89
CA THR A 288 16.48 -23.38 -7.61
C THR A 288 17.44 -23.65 -8.76
N SER A 289 18.61 -24.21 -8.44
CA SER A 289 19.63 -24.57 -9.42
C SER A 289 20.20 -25.95 -9.17
N SER A 290 20.75 -26.58 -10.20
CA SER A 290 21.65 -27.73 -10.08
C SER A 290 23.11 -27.31 -9.84
N GLN A 291 23.43 -26.05 -10.09
CA GLN A 291 24.78 -25.49 -9.97
C GLN A 291 25.03 -24.86 -8.60
N LYS A 292 26.30 -24.59 -8.30
CA LYS A 292 26.69 -23.87 -7.09
C LYS A 292 26.13 -22.44 -7.10
N GLN A 293 25.70 -22.00 -5.93
CA GLN A 293 25.28 -20.62 -5.65
C GLN A 293 26.26 -19.97 -4.68
N THR A 294 26.52 -18.69 -4.91
CA THR A 294 27.38 -17.88 -4.05
C THR A 294 26.63 -17.45 -2.80
N LEU A 295 27.29 -17.55 -1.65
CA LEU A 295 26.81 -17.05 -0.38
C LEU A 295 27.28 -15.61 -0.14
N TYR A 296 26.40 -14.82 0.46
CA TYR A 296 26.62 -13.43 0.80
C TYR A 296 26.47 -13.24 2.31
N ALA A 297 27.51 -12.70 2.95
CA ALA A 297 27.49 -12.41 4.38
C ALA A 297 26.70 -11.14 4.72
N ASN A 298 26.37 -10.32 3.71
CA ASN A 298 25.51 -9.15 3.82
C ASN A 298 25.93 -8.20 4.96
N GLY A 299 27.23 -7.95 5.07
CA GLY A 299 27.82 -7.06 6.08
C GLY A 299 28.22 -7.75 7.40
N ALA A 300 27.91 -9.03 7.58
CA ALA A 300 28.43 -9.83 8.69
C ALA A 300 29.86 -10.33 8.43
N SER A 301 30.59 -10.67 9.50
CA SER A 301 31.94 -11.25 9.41
C SER A 301 31.96 -12.69 8.89
N SER A 302 30.83 -13.40 9.00
CA SER A 302 30.67 -14.81 8.62
C SER A 302 29.20 -15.16 8.45
N ILE A 303 28.91 -16.23 7.72
CA ILE A 303 27.56 -16.79 7.53
C ILE A 303 27.41 -18.03 8.42
N PRO A 304 26.56 -17.99 9.47
CA PRO A 304 26.34 -19.15 10.32
C PRO A 304 25.64 -20.29 9.57
N THR A 305 25.98 -21.53 9.93
CA THR A 305 25.26 -22.72 9.48
C THR A 305 24.44 -23.32 10.61
N TYR A 306 23.40 -24.07 10.25
CA TYR A 306 22.44 -24.63 11.19
C TYR A 306 22.14 -26.09 10.86
N SER A 307 21.67 -26.82 11.87
CA SER A 307 21.03 -28.12 11.72
C SER A 307 19.60 -28.04 12.23
N ILE A 308 18.67 -28.64 11.49
CA ILE A 308 17.24 -28.57 11.78
C ILE A 308 16.73 -29.98 12.09
N TYR A 309 16.04 -30.12 13.22
CA TYR A 309 15.44 -31.38 13.66
C TYR A 309 13.98 -31.12 14.01
N GLY A 310 13.08 -31.43 13.07
CA GLY A 310 11.69 -30.99 13.14
C GLY A 310 11.62 -29.46 13.18
N GLY A 311 10.89 -28.91 14.17
CA GLY A 311 10.77 -27.45 14.35
C GLY A 311 11.95 -26.78 15.09
N ASN A 312 13.00 -27.51 15.46
CA ASN A 312 14.11 -26.96 16.25
C ASN A 312 15.31 -26.60 15.38
N VAL A 313 15.81 -25.36 15.52
CA VAL A 313 16.99 -24.86 14.82
C VAL A 313 18.17 -24.80 15.78
N LEU A 314 19.25 -25.50 15.45
CA LEU A 314 20.50 -25.53 16.22
C LEU A 314 21.63 -24.90 15.40
N SER A 315 22.34 -23.92 15.95
CA SER A 315 23.52 -23.33 15.31
C SER A 315 24.70 -24.27 15.38
N ASN A 316 25.43 -24.41 14.27
CA ASN A 316 26.66 -25.19 14.22
C ASN A 316 27.88 -24.34 14.53
N SER A 317 28.99 -24.98 14.89
CA SER A 317 30.30 -24.33 15.08
C SER A 317 30.95 -23.90 13.76
N THR A 318 30.52 -24.47 12.64
CA THR A 318 31.03 -24.17 11.31
C THR A 318 30.27 -23.01 10.67
N THR A 319 31.00 -22.12 10.01
CA THR A 319 30.48 -20.95 9.29
C THR A 319 31.08 -20.86 7.90
N PHE A 320 30.34 -20.27 6.95
CA PHE A 320 30.87 -19.87 5.65
C PHE A 320 31.41 -18.44 5.66
N LYS A 321 32.24 -18.12 4.67
CA LYS A 321 32.73 -16.77 4.38
C LYS A 321 31.92 -16.13 3.26
N ASP A 322 31.97 -14.81 3.19
CA ASP A 322 31.43 -14.08 2.05
C ASP A 322 32.09 -14.54 0.75
N GLY A 323 31.29 -14.84 -0.27
CA GLY A 323 31.76 -15.34 -1.55
C GLY A 323 31.93 -16.87 -1.65
N ASP A 324 31.78 -17.62 -0.55
CA ASP A 324 31.79 -19.08 -0.59
C ASP A 324 30.68 -19.63 -1.50
N GLN A 325 30.91 -20.78 -2.14
CA GLN A 325 29.95 -21.37 -3.07
C GLN A 325 29.45 -22.74 -2.61
N VAL A 326 28.14 -22.94 -2.65
CA VAL A 326 27.47 -24.17 -2.18
C VAL A 326 26.42 -24.66 -3.17
N TYR A 327 26.17 -25.97 -3.20
CA TYR A 327 24.97 -26.53 -3.82
C TYR A 327 23.78 -26.30 -2.91
N VAL A 328 22.66 -25.85 -3.48
CA VAL A 328 21.41 -25.62 -2.78
C VAL A 328 20.44 -26.75 -3.11
N SER A 329 19.84 -27.33 -2.08
CA SER A 329 18.79 -28.33 -2.18
C SER A 329 17.52 -27.75 -2.76
N ASP A 330 16.61 -28.59 -3.25
CA ASP A 330 15.24 -28.18 -3.55
C ASP A 330 14.40 -27.99 -2.26
N LYS A 331 14.91 -28.38 -1.09
CA LYS A 331 14.27 -28.19 0.20
C LYS A 331 14.60 -26.83 0.81
N THR A 332 13.56 -26.15 1.26
CA THR A 332 13.63 -24.99 2.15
C THR A 332 12.96 -25.36 3.48
N GLU A 333 13.02 -24.51 4.50
CA GLU A 333 12.24 -24.62 5.73
C GLU A 333 11.98 -23.21 6.24
N THR A 334 10.87 -22.97 6.92
CA THR A 334 10.64 -21.67 7.57
C THR A 334 10.22 -21.87 9.01
N ILE A 335 11.13 -21.53 9.91
CA ILE A 335 10.99 -21.72 11.36
C ILE A 335 11.21 -20.38 12.04
N GLY A 336 10.29 -19.99 12.94
CA GLY A 336 10.40 -18.73 13.67
C GLY A 336 10.47 -17.50 12.75
N ASN A 337 9.74 -17.52 11.63
CA ASN A 337 9.75 -16.50 10.58
C ASN A 337 11.07 -16.31 9.82
N VAL A 338 12.00 -17.26 9.94
CA VAL A 338 13.26 -17.26 9.18
C VAL A 338 13.22 -18.39 8.17
N SER A 339 13.46 -18.06 6.91
CA SER A 339 13.60 -19.03 5.81
C SER A 339 15.03 -19.58 5.79
N TYR A 340 15.14 -20.90 5.68
CA TYR A 340 16.38 -21.66 5.59
C TYR A 340 16.40 -22.46 4.31
N SER A 341 17.58 -22.56 3.68
CA SER A 341 17.83 -23.43 2.54
C SER A 341 18.87 -24.47 2.93
N GLN A 342 18.61 -25.71 2.58
CA GLN A 342 19.52 -26.81 2.83
C GLN A 342 20.65 -26.78 1.78
N VAL A 343 21.89 -26.98 2.22
CA VAL A 343 23.07 -26.76 1.39
C VAL A 343 24.14 -27.83 1.59
N SER A 344 25.02 -27.99 0.59
CA SER A 344 26.24 -28.80 0.68
C SER A 344 27.35 -28.22 -0.18
N THR A 345 28.60 -28.43 0.21
CA THR A 345 29.77 -28.10 -0.63
C THR A 345 30.09 -29.18 -1.67
N LYS A 346 29.48 -30.37 -1.57
CA LYS A 346 29.82 -31.55 -2.38
C LYS A 346 28.99 -31.68 -3.66
N SER A 347 27.66 -31.73 -3.53
CA SER A 347 26.74 -31.87 -4.66
C SER A 347 25.30 -31.52 -4.24
N LYS A 348 24.40 -31.33 -5.21
CA LYS A 348 22.97 -31.14 -4.93
C LYS A 348 22.30 -32.37 -4.30
N SER A 349 22.72 -33.58 -4.72
CA SER A 349 22.23 -34.83 -4.12
C SER A 349 22.62 -34.93 -2.64
N ASP A 350 23.87 -34.58 -2.33
CA ASP A 350 24.35 -34.51 -0.94
C ASP A 350 23.61 -33.41 -0.16
N ALA A 351 23.36 -32.24 -0.77
CA ALA A 351 22.55 -31.20 -0.14
C ALA A 351 21.17 -31.73 0.27
N ASN A 352 20.44 -32.39 -0.65
CA ASN A 352 19.10 -32.96 -0.41
C ASN A 352 19.03 -33.99 0.74
N GLY A 353 20.16 -34.64 1.06
CA GLY A 353 20.30 -35.61 2.15
C GLY A 353 21.06 -35.11 3.38
N SER A 354 21.62 -33.89 3.33
CA SER A 354 22.40 -33.32 4.43
C SER A 354 21.51 -32.83 5.57
N ASN A 355 22.10 -32.34 6.67
CA ASN A 355 21.40 -31.52 7.66
C ASN A 355 22.15 -30.20 7.92
N MET A 356 22.66 -29.60 6.84
CA MET A 356 23.35 -28.31 6.88
C MET A 356 22.48 -27.27 6.19
N TRP A 357 22.17 -26.21 6.93
CA TRP A 357 21.26 -25.16 6.50
C TRP A 357 21.93 -23.81 6.64
N VAL A 358 21.62 -22.90 5.72
CA VAL A 358 21.90 -21.47 5.85
C VAL A 358 20.58 -20.72 5.80
N LYS A 359 20.54 -19.50 6.33
CA LYS A 359 19.38 -18.64 6.06
C LYS A 359 19.29 -18.42 4.55
N THR A 360 18.10 -18.55 3.97
CA THR A 360 17.88 -18.37 2.52
C THR A 360 18.33 -16.98 2.06
N SER A 361 18.27 -15.97 2.94
CA SER A 361 18.78 -14.63 2.70
C SER A 361 20.29 -14.55 2.45
N ALA A 362 21.07 -15.57 2.82
CA ALA A 362 22.49 -15.65 2.52
C ALA A 362 22.76 -16.11 1.08
N LEU A 363 21.77 -16.64 0.35
CA LEU A 363 21.90 -17.09 -1.04
C LEU A 363 21.57 -15.99 -2.06
N VAL A 364 21.13 -14.83 -1.59
CA VAL A 364 20.79 -13.70 -2.42
C VAL A 364 21.52 -12.47 -1.92
N LYS A 365 21.88 -11.59 -2.85
CA LYS A 365 22.24 -10.23 -2.47
C LYS A 365 20.95 -9.50 -2.12
N PRO A 366 20.86 -8.83 -0.96
CA PRO A 366 19.67 -8.06 -0.62
C PRO A 366 19.37 -7.09 -1.75
N ALA A 367 18.09 -6.89 -2.04
CA ALA A 367 17.64 -5.79 -2.88
C ALA A 367 18.33 -4.53 -2.37
N GLY A 368 19.06 -3.84 -3.24
CA GLY A 368 19.66 -2.57 -2.86
C GLY A 368 18.56 -1.68 -2.32
N ASP A 369 18.80 -1.02 -1.18
CA ASP A 369 17.82 -0.09 -0.65
C ASP A 369 17.47 0.94 -1.73
N THR A 370 16.19 1.25 -1.85
CA THR A 370 15.73 2.31 -2.77
C THR A 370 15.79 3.66 -2.06
N ASN A 371 15.90 4.75 -2.84
CA ASN A 371 16.00 6.12 -2.30
C ASN A 371 17.22 6.36 -1.39
N VAL A 372 18.30 5.62 -1.58
CA VAL A 372 19.54 5.81 -0.83
C VAL A 372 20.08 7.22 -1.04
N LYS A 373 20.43 7.88 0.06
CA LYS A 373 21.07 9.19 0.05
C LYS A 373 22.33 9.16 0.88
N THR A 374 23.38 9.75 0.34
CA THR A 374 24.65 9.94 1.05
C THR A 374 24.58 11.21 1.89
N TYR A 375 24.82 11.09 3.19
CA TYR A 375 24.94 12.22 4.11
C TYR A 375 26.23 12.13 4.91
N PRO A 376 26.84 13.28 5.28
CA PRO A 376 27.94 13.27 6.23
C PRO A 376 27.44 12.93 7.64
N VAL A 377 28.18 12.11 8.36
CA VAL A 377 27.99 11.92 9.80
C VAL A 377 28.44 13.18 10.52
N MET A 378 27.55 13.84 11.26
CA MET A 378 27.83 15.11 11.91
C MET A 378 28.22 14.99 13.38
N ILE A 379 28.03 13.84 14.02
CA ILE A 379 28.65 13.46 15.30
C ILE A 379 28.86 11.94 15.25
N ASP A 380 29.96 11.45 15.81
CA ASP A 380 30.24 10.02 15.90
C ASP A 380 28.99 9.25 16.33
N SER A 381 28.54 8.37 15.44
CA SER A 381 27.28 7.67 15.59
C SER A 381 27.55 6.20 15.81
N ARG A 382 27.10 5.69 16.96
CA ARG A 382 27.01 4.24 17.18
C ARG A 382 26.11 3.61 16.11
N ALA A 383 26.47 2.41 15.68
CA ALA A 383 25.60 1.54 14.91
C ALA A 383 24.68 0.75 15.86
N TYR A 384 23.38 0.77 15.59
CA TYR A 384 22.38 0.07 16.39
C TYR A 384 21.68 -1.02 15.59
N ASP A 385 21.21 -2.06 16.26
CA ASP A 385 20.25 -3.00 15.67
C ASP A 385 18.82 -2.40 15.65
N LYS A 386 17.87 -3.15 15.07
CA LYS A 386 16.45 -2.76 15.00
C LYS A 386 15.76 -2.60 16.37
N ASN A 387 16.35 -3.14 17.44
CA ASN A 387 15.84 -3.07 18.81
C ASN A 387 16.50 -1.94 19.61
N GLY A 388 17.48 -1.25 19.03
CA GLY A 388 18.22 -0.15 19.65
C GLY A 388 19.43 -0.59 20.47
N ASN A 389 19.88 -1.84 20.33
CA ASN A 389 21.11 -2.32 20.96
C ASN A 389 22.34 -1.91 20.16
N TYR A 390 23.45 -1.65 20.85
CA TYR A 390 24.70 -1.27 20.20
C TYR A 390 25.38 -2.48 19.55
N LEU A 391 25.79 -2.34 18.27
CA LEU A 391 26.41 -3.41 17.48
C LEU A 391 27.93 -3.54 17.65
N GLY A 392 28.58 -2.65 18.42
CA GLY A 392 30.02 -2.74 18.72
C GLY A 392 30.93 -1.90 17.83
N HIS A 393 30.40 -1.19 16.81
CA HIS A 393 31.20 -0.28 15.96
C HIS A 393 30.55 1.10 15.77
N MET A 394 31.33 2.06 15.27
CA MET A 394 30.91 3.46 15.08
C MET A 394 31.04 3.89 13.62
N TYR A 395 30.18 4.82 13.22
CA TYR A 395 30.34 5.68 12.07
C TYR A 395 30.94 7.01 12.53
N TYR A 396 32.14 7.34 12.06
CA TYR A 396 32.88 8.49 12.57
C TYR A 396 32.40 9.80 11.94
N ALA A 397 32.48 10.89 12.71
CA ALA A 397 32.11 12.20 12.22
C ALA A 397 32.94 12.59 10.99
N TYR A 398 32.29 13.28 10.07
CA TYR A 398 32.78 13.80 8.79
C TYR A 398 32.88 12.79 7.66
N ASP A 399 32.81 11.49 7.96
CA ASP A 399 32.69 10.45 6.95
C ASP A 399 31.30 10.49 6.32
N ASN A 400 31.22 10.04 5.07
CA ASN A 400 29.96 9.88 4.39
C ASN A 400 29.34 8.52 4.74
N ILE A 401 28.02 8.52 4.94
CA ILE A 401 27.23 7.32 5.13
C ILE A 401 26.04 7.35 4.19
N ASP A 402 25.78 6.21 3.56
CA ASP A 402 24.59 5.99 2.76
C ASP A 402 23.44 5.54 3.68
N ILE A 403 22.32 6.25 3.63
CA ILE A 403 21.15 5.96 4.46
C ILE A 403 19.88 5.89 3.62
N VAL A 404 18.88 5.19 4.15
CA VAL A 404 17.50 5.29 3.66
C VAL A 404 16.83 6.45 4.40
N PRO A 405 16.40 7.52 3.73
CA PRO A 405 15.93 8.77 4.36
C PRO A 405 14.52 8.67 4.97
N THR A 406 14.09 7.47 5.35
CA THR A 406 12.87 7.22 6.09
C THR A 406 13.19 7.16 7.58
N VAL A 407 12.56 8.03 8.38
CA VAL A 407 12.77 8.06 9.83
C VAL A 407 12.03 6.89 10.47
N VAL A 408 12.74 6.12 11.30
CA VAL A 408 12.16 5.08 12.15
C VAL A 408 12.30 5.46 13.63
N THR A 409 11.35 5.04 14.45
CA THR A 409 11.38 5.27 15.90
C THR A 409 11.67 3.97 16.64
N ILE A 410 12.76 3.95 17.42
CA ILE A 410 13.19 2.82 18.23
C ILE A 410 13.35 3.33 19.67
N ASN A 411 12.61 2.76 20.62
CA ASN A 411 12.64 3.14 22.05
C ASN A 411 12.52 4.67 22.27
N GLY A 412 11.57 5.31 21.57
CA GLY A 412 11.30 6.75 21.67
C GLY A 412 12.35 7.67 21.04
N LYS A 413 13.32 7.13 20.29
CA LYS A 413 14.36 7.90 19.59
C LYS A 413 14.26 7.67 18.08
N THR A 414 14.68 8.67 17.30
CA THR A 414 14.61 8.64 15.83
C THR A 414 15.92 8.17 15.20
N TYR A 415 15.81 7.31 14.19
CA TYR A 415 16.92 6.71 13.46
C TYR A 415 16.68 6.72 11.94
N TYR A 416 17.76 6.64 11.18
CA TYR A 416 17.75 6.18 9.79
C TYR A 416 18.33 4.77 9.72
N LYS A 417 17.82 3.96 8.80
CA LYS A 417 18.48 2.71 8.40
C LYS A 417 19.71 3.07 7.56
N VAL A 418 20.84 2.42 7.82
CA VAL A 418 22.01 2.48 6.95
C VAL A 418 21.72 1.66 5.70
N ALA A 419 22.00 2.24 4.53
CA ALA A 419 21.72 1.60 3.27
C ALA A 419 22.43 0.25 3.16
N ASN A 420 21.69 -0.76 2.68
CA ASN A 420 22.14 -2.12 2.43
C ASN A 420 22.67 -2.87 3.67
N LYS A 421 22.33 -2.40 4.87
CA LYS A 421 22.73 -3.01 6.15
C LYS A 421 21.56 -3.04 7.13
N ASP A 422 21.55 -4.03 8.03
CA ASP A 422 20.60 -4.09 9.14
C ASP A 422 21.08 -3.25 10.35
N GLU A 423 21.57 -2.05 10.07
CA GLU A 423 22.13 -1.12 11.04
C GLU A 423 21.37 0.19 11.04
N TYR A 424 21.30 0.84 12.19
CA TYR A 424 20.57 2.09 12.38
C TYR A 424 21.47 3.15 13.01
N VAL A 425 21.32 4.39 12.56
CA VAL A 425 22.06 5.56 13.08
C VAL A 425 21.08 6.66 13.48
N ARG A 426 21.40 7.42 14.54
CA ARG A 426 20.47 8.43 15.06
C ARG A 426 20.29 9.57 14.07
N VAL A 427 19.04 9.97 13.80
CA VAL A 427 18.73 11.13 12.93
C VAL A 427 19.49 12.38 13.40
N THR A 428 19.54 12.59 14.72
CA THR A 428 20.25 13.74 15.32
C THR A 428 21.73 13.80 14.96
N ASN A 429 22.35 12.67 14.61
CA ASN A 429 23.77 12.61 14.30
C ASN A 429 24.04 12.77 12.79
N ILE A 430 23.02 12.61 11.94
CA ILE A 430 23.15 12.66 10.47
C ILE A 430 22.55 13.95 9.92
N THR A 431 21.22 14.09 9.95
CA THR A 431 20.52 15.27 9.44
C THR A 431 20.20 16.29 10.53
N GLY A 432 20.29 15.91 11.81
CA GLY A 432 20.14 16.83 12.95
C GLY A 432 18.68 17.22 13.21
N ASN A 433 18.51 18.19 14.11
CA ASN A 433 17.21 18.78 14.46
C ASN A 433 17.21 20.27 14.17
N LYS A 434 16.11 20.77 13.61
CA LYS A 434 15.88 22.20 13.44
C LYS A 434 15.54 22.85 14.78
N ARG A 435 16.12 24.02 15.03
CA ARG A 435 15.85 24.85 16.20
C ARG A 435 15.79 26.32 15.79
N THR A 436 15.00 27.11 16.50
CA THR A 436 14.94 28.56 16.31
C THR A 436 15.83 29.25 17.34
N LEU A 437 16.54 30.29 16.93
CA LEU A 437 17.27 31.17 17.84
C LEU A 437 16.29 31.99 18.67
N THR A 438 16.34 31.84 20.00
CA THR A 438 15.56 32.64 20.96
C THR A 438 16.25 33.97 21.28
N HIS A 439 17.56 34.04 21.02
CA HIS A 439 18.41 35.22 21.19
C HIS A 439 19.42 35.30 20.04
N ASN A 440 19.92 36.50 19.76
CA ASN A 440 21.06 36.66 18.87
C ASN A 440 22.26 35.82 19.38
N ALA A 441 22.94 35.12 18.47
CA ALA A 441 24.02 34.21 18.83
C ALA A 441 25.22 34.38 17.91
N TYR A 442 26.42 34.24 18.49
CA TYR A 442 27.65 34.05 17.73
C TYR A 442 27.90 32.56 17.50
N ILE A 443 28.64 32.25 16.44
CA ILE A 443 29.14 30.91 16.16
C ILE A 443 30.54 30.77 16.78
N TYR A 444 30.76 29.69 17.50
CA TYR A 444 31.94 29.43 18.30
C TYR A 444 32.77 28.28 17.74
N TRP A 445 34.08 28.43 17.79
CA TRP A 445 35.06 27.38 17.53
C TRP A 445 35.39 26.61 18.81
N SER A 446 35.42 27.32 19.94
CA SER A 446 35.72 26.80 21.27
C SER A 446 35.01 27.63 22.36
N SER A 447 35.23 27.30 23.64
CA SER A 447 34.69 28.08 24.78
C SER A 447 35.09 29.55 24.81
N TYR A 448 36.21 29.90 24.17
CA TYR A 448 36.83 31.23 24.28
C TYR A 448 36.95 31.96 22.93
N ARG A 449 36.74 31.25 21.81
CA ARG A 449 36.99 31.78 20.47
C ARG A 449 35.77 31.61 19.56
N ARG A 450 35.39 32.69 18.88
CA ARG A 450 34.39 32.68 17.80
C ARG A 450 34.98 32.03 16.56
N THR A 451 34.14 31.38 15.75
CA THR A 451 34.57 30.78 14.49
C THR A 451 34.97 31.88 13.50
N PRO A 452 36.23 31.93 13.03
CA PRO A 452 36.66 32.92 12.05
C PRO A 452 35.79 32.89 10.79
N GLY A 453 35.58 34.06 10.17
CA GLY A 453 34.78 34.17 8.94
C GLY A 453 33.28 33.94 9.13
N THR A 454 32.78 33.85 10.37
CA THR A 454 31.35 33.72 10.65
C THR A 454 30.78 34.95 11.35
N GLY A 455 29.56 35.32 10.94
CA GLY A 455 28.81 36.43 11.52
C GLY A 455 28.01 36.05 12.76
N LYS A 456 27.18 37.00 13.19
CA LYS A 456 26.12 36.79 14.19
C LYS A 456 24.88 36.22 13.50
N MET A 457 24.24 35.25 14.12
CA MET A 457 22.90 34.80 13.76
C MET A 457 21.87 35.54 14.62
N TYR A 458 20.72 35.87 14.03
CA TYR A 458 19.71 36.72 14.64
C TYR A 458 18.55 35.88 15.22
N LYS A 459 17.93 36.41 16.27
CA LYS A 459 16.71 35.84 16.87
C LYS A 459 15.65 35.60 15.79
N GLY A 460 14.96 34.47 15.86
CA GLY A 460 13.97 34.04 14.88
C GLY A 460 14.52 33.24 13.71
N GLN A 461 15.83 33.31 13.43
CA GLN A 461 16.46 32.43 12.43
C GLN A 461 16.46 30.97 12.91
N THR A 462 16.42 30.05 11.96
CA THR A 462 16.53 28.62 12.23
C THR A 462 17.96 28.13 12.01
N VAL A 463 18.35 27.09 12.75
CA VAL A 463 19.64 26.42 12.59
C VAL A 463 19.48 24.92 12.82
N THR A 464 20.19 24.12 12.03
CA THR A 464 20.27 22.67 12.23
C THR A 464 21.33 22.36 13.29
N THR A 465 20.93 21.61 14.32
CA THR A 465 21.81 21.16 15.41
C THR A 465 22.00 19.66 15.41
N TYR A 466 23.20 19.20 15.73
CA TYR A 466 23.57 17.79 15.69
C TYR A 466 23.91 17.24 17.07
N GLY A 467 23.40 16.03 17.33
CA GLY A 467 23.56 15.26 18.55
C GLY A 467 23.19 16.00 19.84
N PRO A 468 23.66 15.49 21.00
CA PRO A 468 23.43 16.14 22.29
C PRO A 468 24.27 17.42 22.43
N ALA A 469 23.83 18.33 23.30
CA ALA A 469 24.63 19.51 23.63
C ALA A 469 25.91 19.09 24.37
N MET A 470 27.05 19.60 23.91
CA MET A 470 28.35 19.34 24.49
C MET A 470 28.66 20.40 25.55
N ARG A 471 29.22 20.00 26.69
CA ARG A 471 29.72 20.94 27.68
C ARG A 471 31.13 21.40 27.30
N PHE A 472 31.31 22.70 27.12
CA PHE A 472 32.63 23.28 26.86
C PHE A 472 33.36 23.61 28.17
N LYS A 473 34.66 23.90 28.10
CA LYS A 473 35.52 24.21 29.27
C LYS A 473 35.01 25.35 30.15
N ASN A 474 34.23 26.27 29.60
CA ASN A 474 33.59 27.37 30.35
C ASN A 474 32.31 26.95 31.10
N GLY A 475 32.01 25.65 31.19
CA GLY A 475 30.85 25.10 31.88
C GLY A 475 29.53 25.23 31.13
N LYS A 476 29.48 25.95 30.00
CA LYS A 476 28.26 26.18 29.21
C LYS A 476 28.06 25.08 28.17
N LYS A 477 26.80 24.81 27.82
CA LYS A 477 26.41 23.81 26.82
C LYS A 477 26.30 24.44 25.43
N TYR A 478 26.79 23.74 24.42
CA TYR A 478 26.80 24.17 23.03
C TYR A 478 26.34 23.03 22.12
N TYR A 479 25.59 23.36 21.09
CA TYR A 479 25.26 22.42 20.01
C TYR A 479 26.22 22.61 18.85
N ARG A 480 26.64 21.49 18.26
CA ARG A 480 27.26 21.48 16.95
C ARG A 480 26.22 21.83 15.89
N ILE A 481 26.59 22.66 14.92
CA ILE A 481 25.65 23.12 13.87
C ILE A 481 26.15 22.78 12.46
N GLU A 482 25.31 23.07 11.47
CA GLU A 482 25.55 22.77 10.05
C GLU A 482 26.86 23.39 9.53
N GLY A 483 27.53 22.68 8.63
CA GLY A 483 28.84 23.08 8.10
C GLY A 483 30.01 22.98 9.09
N CYS A 484 29.82 22.45 10.30
CA CYS A 484 30.94 22.15 11.19
C CYS A 484 31.85 21.08 10.55
N ARG A 485 33.16 21.33 10.51
CA ARG A 485 34.27 20.46 10.05
C ARG A 485 35.46 20.53 11.03
N ASN A 486 36.45 19.64 10.90
CA ASN A 486 37.66 19.67 11.75
C ASN A 486 38.40 21.01 11.70
N ASN A 487 38.52 21.58 10.50
CA ASN A 487 39.13 22.87 10.21
C ASN A 487 38.12 24.03 10.20
N ASN A 488 36.86 23.78 10.54
CA ASN A 488 35.81 24.80 10.61
C ASN A 488 34.81 24.43 11.71
N LYS A 489 35.24 24.53 12.96
CA LYS A 489 34.38 24.19 14.10
C LYS A 489 33.27 25.23 14.23
N ARG A 490 32.02 24.79 14.26
CA ARG A 490 30.83 25.65 14.35
C ARG A 490 29.90 25.17 15.45
N TYR A 491 29.75 25.99 16.48
CA TYR A 491 28.93 25.70 17.64
C TYR A 491 28.09 26.91 18.08
N ILE A 492 26.86 26.68 18.51
CA ILE A 492 25.99 27.71 19.10
C ILE A 492 25.64 27.33 20.54
N LYS A 493 25.60 28.32 21.44
CA LYS A 493 25.25 28.09 22.85
C LYS A 493 23.81 27.60 22.95
N ALA A 494 23.62 26.49 23.67
CA ALA A 494 22.32 25.83 23.80
C ALA A 494 21.23 26.73 24.38
N ALA A 495 21.57 27.61 25.31
CA ALA A 495 20.63 28.56 25.93
C ALA A 495 20.04 29.59 24.95
N ASN A 496 20.64 29.76 23.76
CA ASN A 496 20.17 30.70 22.75
C ASN A 496 19.22 30.04 21.73
N LEU A 497 18.90 28.75 21.91
CA LEU A 497 18.09 27.96 20.99
C LEU A 497 16.84 27.44 21.69
N SER A 498 15.77 27.28 20.90
CA SER A 498 14.54 26.62 21.34
C SER A 498 14.75 25.13 21.60
N ALA A 499 13.71 24.47 22.12
CA ALA A 499 13.57 23.03 21.96
C ALA A 499 13.65 22.63 20.47
N ALA A 500 14.02 21.37 20.20
CA ALA A 500 13.95 20.83 18.84
C ALA A 500 12.51 20.87 18.33
N GLN A 501 12.34 21.27 17.08
CA GLN A 501 11.05 21.29 16.38
C GLN A 501 10.68 19.91 15.87
#